data_AF-A0A7S1FTU4-F1
#
_entry.id   AF-A0A7S1FTU4-F1
#
_cell.length_a   1.000
_cell.length_b   1.000
_cell.length_c   1.000
_cell.angle_alpha   90.00
_cell.angle_beta   90.00
_cell.angle_gamma   90.00
#
_symmetry.space_group_name_H-M   'P 1'
#
loop_
_entity.id
_entity.type
_entity.pdbx_description
1 polymer ?
#
loop_
_entity_poly.entity_id
_entity_poly.type
_entity_poly.pdbx_seq_one_letter_code
_entity_poly.pdbx_strand_id
1 'polypeptide(L)'
;VVTPDVGLYHPRHRPARGSRYFSDPREYLRWRSGLADPHGRLADANADPVVALLLYRKHIISELPYVDDLVLALEKAGIAPLPIFINGVEAHVIVRDYLVSRDKSKAGGARSSDTFL
;
A
#
# COMPACT_ATOMS: atom_id res chain seq x y z
N VAL A 1 -11.01 15.79 12.81
CA VAL A 1 -10.62 14.42 12.42
C VAL A 1 -9.17 14.21 12.82
N VAL A 2 -8.85 13.16 13.57
CA VAL A 2 -7.47 12.85 13.94
C VAL A 2 -6.83 12.09 12.79
N THR A 3 -5.71 12.59 12.24
CA THR A 3 -4.91 11.84 11.27
C THR A 3 -4.03 10.85 12.04
N PRO A 4 -4.00 9.56 11.71
CA PRO A 4 -3.15 8.59 12.39
C PRO A 4 -1.67 8.85 12.09
N ASP A 5 -0.76 8.22 12.83
CA ASP A 5 0.69 8.36 12.62
C ASP A 5 1.17 7.65 11.34
N VAL A 6 0.49 6.57 10.99
CA VAL A 6 0.64 5.82 9.74
C VAL A 6 -0.73 5.54 9.13
N GLY A 7 -0.80 5.52 7.81
CA GLY A 7 -1.99 5.08 7.10
C GLY A 7 -1.80 5.11 5.59
N LEU A 8 -2.83 4.72 4.86
CA LEU A 8 -2.88 4.81 3.41
C LEU A 8 -3.86 5.87 2.96
N TYR A 9 -3.48 6.61 1.92
CA TYR A 9 -4.22 7.75 1.42
C TYR A 9 -4.73 7.51 -0.01
N HIS A 10 -5.91 8.02 -0.37
CA HIS A 10 -6.28 8.11 -1.78
C HIS A 10 -7.13 9.35 -2.04
N PRO A 11 -6.86 10.13 -3.12
CA PRO A 11 -7.63 11.33 -3.42
C PRO A 11 -9.13 11.07 -3.64
N ARG A 12 -9.44 9.92 -4.25
CA ARG A 12 -10.82 9.47 -4.52
C ARG A 12 -11.51 8.80 -3.32
N HIS A 13 -10.80 8.51 -2.23
CA HIS A 13 -11.42 7.96 -1.03
C HIS A 13 -12.03 9.08 -0.18
N ARG A 14 -13.35 9.23 -0.22
CA ARG A 14 -14.11 10.22 0.57
C ARG A 14 -15.29 9.54 1.28
N PRO A 15 -15.05 8.88 2.43
CA PRO A 15 -16.12 8.20 3.15
C PRO A 15 -17.07 9.22 3.81
N ALA A 16 -18.37 8.92 3.81
CA ALA A 16 -19.39 9.74 4.47
C ALA A 16 -19.32 9.69 6.01
N ARG A 17 -18.83 8.57 6.56
CA ARG A 17 -18.45 8.40 7.97
C ARG A 17 -17.15 7.61 8.06
N GLY A 18 -16.34 7.90 9.06
CA GLY A 18 -15.09 7.19 9.33
C GLY A 18 -13.84 7.98 8.93
N SER A 19 -12.72 7.28 8.87
CA SER A 19 -11.40 7.86 8.58
C SER A 19 -11.23 8.09 7.08
N ARG A 20 -10.63 9.23 6.69
CA ARG A 20 -10.16 9.49 5.32
C ARG A 20 -9.03 8.54 4.89
N TYR A 21 -8.39 7.88 5.86
CA TYR A 21 -7.22 7.03 5.69
C TYR A 21 -7.54 5.58 6.04
N PHE A 22 -6.94 4.65 5.30
CA PHE A 22 -6.95 3.23 5.62
C PHE A 22 -5.82 2.91 6.61
N SER A 23 -6.01 1.90 7.46
CA SER A 23 -4.97 1.40 8.36
C SER A 23 -4.23 0.17 7.80
N ASP A 24 -4.85 -0.57 6.88
CA ASP A 24 -4.37 -1.84 6.33
C ASP A 24 -4.21 -1.78 4.79
N PRO A 25 -3.04 -2.16 4.24
CA PRO A 25 -2.82 -2.26 2.80
C PRO A 25 -3.82 -3.17 2.08
N ARG A 26 -4.25 -4.28 2.69
CA ARG A 26 -5.18 -5.22 2.02
C ARG A 26 -6.57 -4.61 1.89
N GLU A 27 -7.04 -3.91 2.91
CA GLU A 27 -8.26 -3.12 2.84
C GLU A 27 -8.21 -2.07 1.73
N TYR A 28 -7.12 -1.29 1.66
CA TYR A 28 -6.91 -0.31 0.61
C TYR A 28 -6.98 -0.94 -0.79
N LEU A 29 -6.26 -2.05 -1.02
CA LEU A 29 -6.24 -2.71 -2.33
C LEU A 29 -7.61 -3.27 -2.71
N ARG A 30 -8.34 -3.89 -1.77
CA ARG A 30 -9.71 -4.36 -2.01
C ARG A 30 -10.65 -3.23 -2.39
N TRP A 31 -10.60 -2.12 -1.65
CA TRP A 31 -11.41 -0.94 -1.97
C TRP A 31 -11.05 -0.40 -3.36
N ARG A 32 -9.75 -0.29 -3.67
CA ARG A 32 -9.26 0.21 -4.94
C ARG A 32 -9.69 -0.67 -6.12
N SER A 33 -9.66 -2.00 -5.99
CA SER A 33 -10.16 -2.92 -7.03
C SER A 33 -11.64 -2.71 -7.38
N GLY A 34 -12.43 -2.12 -6.49
CA GLY A 34 -13.85 -1.79 -6.75
C GLY A 34 -14.08 -0.40 -7.35
N LEU A 35 -13.02 0.40 -7.54
CA LEU A 35 -13.16 1.75 -8.07
C LEU A 35 -13.35 1.70 -9.60
N ALA A 36 -14.37 2.38 -10.10
CA ALA A 36 -14.54 2.59 -11.54
C ALA A 36 -13.43 3.51 -12.05
N ASP A 37 -12.75 3.10 -13.12
CA ASP A 37 -11.74 3.95 -13.76
C ASP A 37 -12.40 4.86 -14.80
N PRO A 38 -12.26 6.19 -14.71
CA PRO A 38 -12.66 7.10 -15.78
C PRO A 38 -11.88 6.88 -17.10
N HIS A 39 -10.76 6.15 -17.09
CA HIS A 39 -9.92 5.89 -18.27
C HIS A 39 -9.99 4.44 -18.80
N GLY A 40 -10.90 3.63 -18.26
CA GLY A 40 -11.25 2.30 -18.79
C GLY A 40 -10.85 1.13 -17.91
N ARG A 41 -9.60 1.09 -17.41
CA ARG A 41 -9.13 0.01 -16.52
C ARG A 41 -8.18 0.56 -15.45
N LEU A 42 -8.63 0.49 -14.20
CA LEU A 42 -7.75 0.70 -13.07
C LEU A 42 -6.78 -0.47 -12.96
N ALA A 43 -5.50 -0.17 -12.66
CA ALA A 43 -4.50 -1.20 -12.47
C ALA A 43 -4.94 -2.20 -11.37
N ASP A 44 -5.16 -3.45 -11.74
CA ASP A 44 -5.52 -4.55 -10.87
C ASP A 44 -4.28 -4.93 -10.05
N ALA A 45 -4.38 -4.84 -8.72
CA ALA A 45 -3.28 -5.17 -7.83
C ALA A 45 -2.78 -6.61 -7.94
N ASN A 46 -3.55 -7.52 -8.56
CA ASN A 46 -3.15 -8.90 -8.82
C ASN A 46 -2.53 -9.11 -10.22
N ALA A 47 -2.74 -8.18 -11.16
CA ALA A 47 -2.32 -8.34 -12.56
C ALA A 47 -1.34 -7.25 -13.03
N ASP A 48 -1.29 -6.12 -12.33
CA ASP A 48 -0.52 -4.94 -12.70
C ASP A 48 0.53 -4.63 -11.62
N PRO A 49 1.64 -3.95 -11.97
CA PRO A 49 2.70 -3.63 -11.03
C PRO A 49 2.20 -2.78 -9.86
N VAL A 50 2.38 -3.28 -8.63
CA VAL A 50 2.09 -2.53 -7.41
C VAL A 50 3.33 -1.75 -6.97
N VAL A 51 3.20 -0.44 -6.80
CA VAL A 51 4.28 0.45 -6.38
C VAL A 51 3.94 1.10 -5.05
N ALA A 52 4.69 0.75 -4.00
CA ALA A 52 4.59 1.43 -2.72
C ALA A 52 5.16 2.85 -2.80
N LEU A 53 4.37 3.83 -2.37
CA LEU A 53 4.81 5.22 -2.24
C LEU A 53 4.88 5.55 -0.77
N LEU A 54 6.07 5.86 -0.29
CA LEU A 54 6.27 6.29 1.08
C LEU A 54 6.24 7.82 1.16
N LEU A 55 5.27 8.35 1.90
CA LEU A 55 4.96 9.77 1.98
C LEU A 55 5.16 10.29 3.41
N TYR A 56 5.53 11.55 3.56
CA TYR A 56 5.49 12.19 4.88
C TYR A 56 4.05 12.54 5.25
N ARG A 57 3.62 12.16 6.46
CA ARG A 57 2.31 12.48 7.01
C ARG A 57 2.01 13.98 6.97
N LYS A 58 3.04 14.81 7.22
CA LYS A 58 2.93 16.27 7.10
C LYS A 58 2.37 16.69 5.74
N HIS A 59 2.79 16.05 4.65
CA HIS A 59 2.36 16.40 3.30
C HIS A 59 0.89 16.03 3.03
N ILE A 60 0.43 14.94 3.65
CA ILE A 60 -0.99 14.53 3.60
C ILE A 60 -1.86 15.51 4.40
N ILE A 61 -1.44 15.88 5.61
CA ILE A 61 -2.21 16.79 6.48
C ILE A 61 -2.24 18.20 5.93
N SER A 62 -1.14 18.63 5.31
CA SER A 62 -1.07 19.92 4.63
C SER A 62 -1.77 19.93 3.27
N GLU A 63 -2.41 18.82 2.87
CA GLU A 63 -3.16 18.68 1.60
C GLU A 63 -2.35 19.15 0.39
N LEU A 64 -1.06 18.79 0.35
CA LEU A 64 -0.18 19.24 -0.73
C LEU A 64 -0.63 18.63 -2.07
N PRO A 65 -0.93 19.44 -3.11
CA PRO A 65 -1.58 18.96 -4.34
C PRO A 65 -0.82 17.85 -5.07
N TYR A 66 0.52 17.90 -5.01
CA TYR A 66 1.37 16.95 -5.72
C TYR A 66 1.13 15.49 -5.29
N VAL A 67 0.62 15.24 -4.08
CA VAL A 67 0.31 13.88 -3.59
C VAL A 67 -0.81 13.27 -4.42
N ASP A 68 -1.85 14.06 -4.71
CA ASP A 68 -2.99 13.63 -5.52
C ASP A 68 -2.54 13.40 -6.96
N ASP A 69 -1.79 14.35 -7.52
CA ASP A 69 -1.26 14.27 -8.87
C ASP A 69 -0.37 13.04 -9.05
N LEU A 70 0.49 12.73 -8.08
CA LEU A 70 1.37 11.56 -8.12
C LEU A 70 0.58 10.25 -8.13
N VAL A 71 -0.40 10.11 -7.22
CA VAL A 71 -1.23 8.91 -7.15
C VAL A 71 -2.00 8.71 -8.46
N LEU A 72 -2.66 9.76 -8.95
CA LEU A 72 -3.46 9.69 -10.17
C LEU A 72 -2.60 9.47 -11.43
N ALA A 73 -1.39 10.03 -11.48
CA ALA A 73 -0.47 9.82 -12.61
C ALA A 73 -0.01 8.37 -12.71
N LEU A 74 0.26 7.71 -11.57
CA LEU A 74 0.62 6.29 -11.55
C LEU A 74 -0.56 5.42 -12.00
N GLU A 75 -1.78 5.72 -11.53
CA GLU A 75 -2.97 5.01 -12.00
C GLU A 75 -3.17 5.15 -13.50
N LYS A 76 -3.01 6.36 -14.05
CA LYS A 76 -3.09 6.62 -15.49
C LYS A 76 -2.02 5.88 -16.29
N ALA A 77 -0.87 5.61 -15.68
CA ALA A 77 0.22 4.83 -16.29
C ALA A 77 0.01 3.31 -16.17
N GLY A 78 -1.13 2.84 -15.64
CA GLY A 78 -1.39 1.40 -15.43
C GLY A 78 -0.62 0.81 -14.24
N ILE A 79 -0.16 1.65 -13.30
CA ILE A 79 0.50 1.22 -12.08
C ILE A 79 -0.50 1.25 -10.92
N ALA A 80 -0.41 0.28 -10.02
CA ALA A 80 -1.20 0.22 -8.80
C ALA A 80 -0.45 0.90 -7.64
N PRO A 81 -0.70 2.19 -7.33
CA PRO A 81 -0.02 2.84 -6.23
C PRO A 81 -0.49 2.27 -4.89
N LEU A 82 0.44 2.13 -3.95
CA LEU A 82 0.19 1.84 -2.54
C LEU A 82 0.77 2.99 -1.68
N PRO A 83 0.03 4.11 -1.57
CA PRO A 83 0.49 5.35 -0.92
C PRO A 83 0.36 5.29 0.60
N ILE A 84 1.47 4.98 1.26
CA ILE A 84 1.60 4.88 2.70
C ILE A 84 2.24 6.16 3.22
N PHE A 85 1.59 6.85 4.17
CA PHE A 85 2.20 7.98 4.86
C PHE A 85 2.70 7.59 6.25
N ILE A 86 3.78 8.24 6.68
CA ILE A 86 4.43 8.03 7.98
C ILE A 86 4.88 9.35 8.60
N ASN A 87 5.09 9.37 9.92
CA ASN A 87 5.68 10.52 10.61
C ASN A 87 7.14 10.82 10.20
N GLY A 88 7.86 9.85 9.62
CA GLY A 88 9.19 10.04 9.02
C GLY A 88 10.32 9.25 9.66
N VAL A 89 10.19 8.83 10.92
CA VAL A 89 11.21 8.05 11.65
C VAL A 89 11.10 6.53 11.47
N GLU A 90 10.02 6.06 10.84
CA GLU A 90 9.61 4.64 10.87
C GLU A 90 9.62 3.97 9.49
N ALA A 91 10.25 4.58 8.48
CA ALA A 91 10.26 4.07 7.11
C ALA A 91 10.65 2.59 7.02
N HIS A 92 11.70 2.19 7.74
CA HIS A 92 12.20 0.82 7.76
C HIS A 92 11.26 -0.17 8.46
N VAL A 93 10.48 0.29 9.44
CA VAL A 93 9.48 -0.52 10.15
C VAL A 93 8.29 -0.80 9.22
N ILE A 94 7.79 0.23 8.55
CA ILE A 94 6.67 0.09 7.62
C ILE A 94 7.02 -0.81 6.43
N VAL A 95 8.22 -0.69 5.86
CA VAL A 95 8.64 -1.61 4.79
C VAL A 95 8.57 -3.06 5.26
N ARG A 96 9.02 -3.36 6.48
CA ARG A 96 8.97 -4.71 7.04
C ARG A 96 7.54 -5.17 7.31
N ASP A 97 6.73 -4.34 7.94
CA ASP A 97 5.44 -4.78 8.47
C ASP A 97 4.32 -4.74 7.43
N TYR A 98 4.41 -3.82 6.44
CA TYR A 98 3.37 -3.59 5.45
C TYR A 98 3.72 -4.18 4.08
N LEU A 99 5.00 -4.25 3.73
CA LEU A 99 5.43 -4.63 2.37
C LEU A 99 6.09 -6.01 2.29
N VAL A 100 6.47 -6.62 3.42
CA VAL A 100 7.01 -8.00 3.43
C VAL A 100 5.89 -8.97 3.76
N SER A 101 5.56 -9.86 2.81
CA SER A 101 4.77 -11.06 3.14
C SER A 101 5.58 -11.88 4.15
N ARG A 102 5.03 -12.11 5.34
CA ARG A 102 5.52 -13.20 6.20
C ARG A 102 5.11 -14.51 5.54
N ASP A 103 5.83 -14.91 4.50
CA ASP A 103 5.74 -16.26 3.97
C ASP A 103 6.22 -17.20 5.07
N LYS A 104 5.28 -17.71 5.88
CA LYS A 104 5.50 -18.90 6.70
C LYS A 104 5.49 -20.16 5.83
N SER A 105 6.17 -20.11 4.70
CA SER A 105 6.34 -21.24 3.79
C SER A 105 7.71 -21.86 4.05
N LYS A 106 7.71 -22.80 5.01
CA LYS A 106 8.64 -23.92 5.17
C LYS A 106 10.09 -23.68 4.68
N ALA A 107 10.95 -23.20 5.58
CA ALA A 107 12.36 -23.56 5.54
C ALA A 107 12.47 -25.06 5.83
N GLY A 108 12.54 -25.87 4.77
CA GLY A 108 12.80 -27.29 4.84
C GLY A 108 14.15 -27.55 5.50
N GLY A 109 14.12 -27.93 6.78
CA GLY A 109 15.21 -28.65 7.42
C GLY A 109 15.19 -30.11 6.96
N ALA A 110 15.60 -30.37 5.72
CA ALA A 110 16.07 -31.69 5.34
C ALA A 110 17.44 -31.86 6.01
N ARG A 111 17.44 -32.41 7.23
CA ARG A 111 18.65 -33.04 7.76
C ARG A 111 18.98 -34.20 6.84
N SER A 112 20.03 -34.02 6.06
CA SER A 112 20.79 -35.12 5.47
C SER A 112 21.27 -36.00 6.63
N SER A 113 20.60 -37.13 6.84
CA SER A 113 21.16 -38.24 7.60
C SER A 113 21.87 -39.16 6.62
N ASP A 114 23.18 -39.12 6.74
CA ASP A 114 24.17 -40.02 6.19
C ASP A 114 23.80 -41.52 6.32
N THR A 115 24.34 -42.28 5.37
CA THR A 115 24.92 -43.63 5.54
C THR A 115 24.03 -44.88 5.46
N PHE A 116 24.25 -45.59 4.35
CA PHE A 116 24.44 -47.04 4.15
C PHE A 116 23.64 -48.08 4.96
N LEU A 117 23.10 -49.02 4.17
CA LEU A 117 22.46 -50.32 4.44
C LEU A 117 20.98 -50.28 4.83
#